data_AF-A0A2E0M534-F1
#
_entry.id   AF-A0A2E0M534-F1
#
_cell.length_a   1.000
_cell.length_b   1.000
_cell.length_c   1.000
_cell.angle_alpha   90.00
_cell.angle_beta   90.00
_cell.angle_gamma   90.00
#
_symmetry.space_group_name_H-M   'P 1'
#
loop_
_entity.id
_entity.type
_entity.pdbx_description
1 polymer ?
#
loop_
_entity_poly.entity_id
_entity_poly.type
_entity_poly.pdbx_seq_one_letter_code
_entity_poly.pdbx_strand_id
1 'polypeptide(L)'
;MYGGRQVNIYFLDDDPKQAARDCADQHLHRMMRDACLMIGNKTTDMGCDQSMPEWVQSSQQHAQWVWHYALALSMEWQYRFMDIPGIWVLNSNEKMIELNNQLPALTVYVETQMEDKGWRNPPRCIPKKYKRKYEGKTEPSNHVLSYRDFYKNLPNLQWTKRGVPSWLHSSVTA
;
A
#
# COMPACT_ATOMS: atom_id res chain seq x y z
N MET A 1 4.75 -9.99 14.09
CA MET A 1 5.40 -10.78 13.02
C MET A 1 4.36 -11.79 12.56
N TYR A 2 3.99 -11.81 11.28
CA TYR A 2 2.89 -12.64 10.76
C TYR A 2 3.45 -13.75 9.88
N GLY A 3 3.38 -15.01 10.31
CA GLY A 3 3.81 -16.17 9.50
C GLY A 3 5.24 -16.10 8.92
N GLY A 4 6.19 -15.47 9.62
CA GLY A 4 7.57 -15.29 9.14
C GLY A 4 7.75 -14.27 8.00
N ARG A 5 6.67 -13.65 7.48
CA ARG A 5 6.72 -12.65 6.41
C ARG A 5 6.28 -11.28 6.93
N GLN A 6 7.14 -10.28 6.76
CA GLN A 6 6.83 -8.91 7.15
C GLN A 6 5.96 -8.26 6.06
N VAL A 7 4.66 -8.15 6.32
CA VAL A 7 3.70 -7.43 5.45
C VAL A 7 3.96 -5.94 5.60
N ASN A 8 4.31 -5.28 4.50
CA ASN A 8 4.63 -3.86 4.50
C ASN A 8 4.08 -3.21 3.24
N ILE A 9 3.34 -2.12 3.40
CA ILE A 9 2.88 -1.29 2.30
C ILE A 9 3.69 0.00 2.29
N TYR A 10 4.21 0.39 1.14
CA TYR A 10 4.96 1.63 1.00
C TYR A 10 3.98 2.81 1.01
N PHE A 11 3.92 3.53 2.13
CA PHE A 11 3.19 4.79 2.27
C PHE A 11 3.99 5.92 1.61
N LEU A 12 4.01 5.96 0.28
CA LEU A 12 4.80 6.92 -0.50
C LEU A 12 4.13 8.29 -0.62
N ASP A 13 2.86 8.39 -0.30
CA ASP A 13 2.09 9.63 -0.25
C ASP A 13 0.93 9.47 0.75
N ASP A 14 0.38 10.58 1.23
CA ASP A 14 -0.79 10.58 2.10
C ASP A 14 -2.05 10.25 1.28
N ASP A 15 -2.09 10.60 -0.02
CA ASP A 15 -3.11 10.13 -0.98
C ASP A 15 -2.76 8.71 -1.49
N PRO A 16 -3.62 7.69 -1.27
CA PRO A 16 -3.37 6.34 -1.75
C PRO A 16 -3.23 6.26 -3.28
N LYS A 17 -3.90 7.12 -4.05
CA LYS A 17 -3.75 7.13 -5.51
C LYS A 17 -2.38 7.61 -5.93
N GLN A 18 -1.89 8.68 -5.30
CA GLN A 18 -0.55 9.19 -5.55
C GLN A 18 0.52 8.20 -5.07
N ALA A 19 0.32 7.56 -3.91
CA ALA A 19 1.23 6.52 -3.42
C ALA A 19 1.37 5.36 -4.43
N ALA A 20 0.27 4.96 -5.08
CA ALA A 20 0.30 3.91 -6.10
C ALA A 20 1.02 4.35 -7.37
N ARG A 21 0.83 5.60 -7.81
CA ARG A 21 1.56 6.19 -8.93
C ARG A 21 3.06 6.27 -8.67
N ASP A 22 3.43 6.62 -7.44
CA ASP A 22 4.83 6.76 -7.05
C ASP A 22 5.55 5.42 -6.87
N CYS A 23 4.80 4.32 -6.76
CA CYS A 23 5.36 2.98 -6.63
C CYS A 23 6.03 2.55 -7.95
N ALA A 24 7.30 2.12 -7.85
CA ALA A 24 8.06 1.51 -8.93
C ALA A 24 7.47 0.17 -9.38
N ASP A 25 7.68 -0.16 -10.64
CA ASP A 25 7.05 -1.27 -11.36
C ASP A 25 7.24 -2.63 -10.67
N GLN A 26 8.46 -2.92 -10.20
CA GLN A 26 8.77 -4.18 -9.52
C GLN A 26 8.08 -4.34 -8.16
N HIS A 27 7.61 -3.24 -7.58
CA HIS A 27 6.98 -3.24 -6.27
C HIS A 27 5.45 -3.27 -6.35
N LEU A 28 4.84 -2.86 -7.48
CA LEU A 28 3.39 -2.79 -7.65
C LEU A 28 2.69 -4.10 -7.27
N HIS A 29 3.12 -5.24 -7.83
CA HIS A 29 2.50 -6.53 -7.54
C HIS A 29 2.63 -6.91 -6.05
N ARG A 30 3.81 -6.72 -5.45
CA ARG A 30 4.00 -7.02 -4.02
C ARG A 30 3.15 -6.12 -3.13
N MET A 31 3.12 -4.81 -3.40
CA MET A 31 2.33 -3.85 -2.63
C MET A 31 0.85 -4.13 -2.72
N MET A 32 0.38 -4.51 -3.91
CA MET A 32 -1.00 -4.88 -4.14
C MET A 32 -1.35 -6.11 -3.30
N ARG A 33 -0.57 -7.19 -3.41
CA ARG A 33 -0.76 -8.40 -2.58
C ARG A 33 -0.75 -8.09 -1.09
N ASP A 34 0.24 -7.33 -0.61
CA ASP A 34 0.40 -7.03 0.82
C ASP A 34 -0.77 -6.16 1.33
N ALA A 35 -1.21 -5.14 0.57
CA ALA A 35 -2.40 -4.33 0.91
C ALA A 35 -3.66 -5.20 1.01
N CYS A 36 -3.80 -6.17 0.11
CA CYS A 36 -4.94 -7.06 0.08
C CYS A 36 -4.97 -8.05 1.23
N LEU A 37 -3.83 -8.61 1.60
CA LEU A 37 -3.71 -9.43 2.81
C LEU A 37 -4.05 -8.65 4.07
N MET A 38 -3.75 -7.35 4.11
CA MET A 38 -4.13 -6.51 5.27
C MET A 38 -5.65 -6.37 5.42
N ILE A 39 -6.42 -6.39 4.32
CA ILE A 39 -7.88 -6.19 4.35
C ILE A 39 -8.64 -7.53 4.36
N GLY A 40 -8.26 -8.48 3.51
CA GLY A 40 -8.98 -9.73 3.21
C GLY A 40 -8.98 -10.76 4.33
N ASN A 41 -8.11 -10.64 5.33
CA ASN A 41 -8.02 -11.62 6.40
C ASN A 41 -9.23 -11.62 7.37
N LYS A 42 -10.17 -10.66 7.25
CA LYS A 42 -11.35 -10.59 8.12
C LYS A 42 -12.65 -11.09 7.48
N THR A 43 -12.68 -11.31 6.16
CA THR A 43 -13.89 -11.70 5.43
C THR A 43 -14.12 -13.21 5.31
N THR A 44 -13.30 -14.04 5.97
CA THR A 44 -13.56 -15.48 6.03
C THR A 44 -14.29 -15.82 7.32
N ASP A 45 -15.58 -16.15 7.23
CA ASP A 45 -16.36 -16.90 8.24
C ASP A 45 -15.83 -18.35 8.43
N MET A 46 -14.54 -18.62 8.16
CA MET A 46 -13.94 -19.95 8.06
C MET A 46 -12.64 -20.12 8.86
N GLY A 47 -12.58 -19.60 10.08
CA GLY A 47 -11.61 -20.08 11.08
C GLY A 47 -10.12 -19.88 10.78
N CYS A 48 -9.73 -18.78 10.12
CA CYS A 48 -8.32 -18.38 10.04
C CYS A 48 -8.03 -17.23 11.02
N ASP A 49 -7.22 -17.54 12.03
CA ASP A 49 -6.81 -16.69 13.15
C ASP A 49 -5.70 -15.69 12.75
N GLN A 50 -5.92 -14.89 11.71
CA GLN A 50 -4.96 -13.84 11.31
C GLN A 50 -5.65 -12.48 11.23
N SER A 51 -5.77 -11.81 12.39
CA SER A 51 -6.32 -10.46 12.46
C SER A 51 -5.62 -9.48 11.53
N MET A 52 -6.43 -8.68 10.83
CA MET A 52 -6.03 -7.42 10.17
C MET A 52 -5.00 -6.68 11.05
N PRO A 53 -3.95 -6.06 10.47
CA PRO A 53 -2.94 -5.37 11.29
C PRO A 53 -3.60 -4.35 12.22
N GLU A 54 -3.11 -4.26 13.46
CA GLU A 54 -3.70 -3.42 14.51
C GLU A 54 -4.03 -2.00 14.06
N TRP A 55 -3.17 -1.39 13.24
CA TRP A 55 -3.42 -0.06 12.69
C TRP A 55 -4.63 -0.05 11.74
N VAL A 56 -4.70 -0.98 10.80
CA VAL A 56 -5.78 -1.05 9.80
C VAL A 56 -7.14 -1.25 10.48
N GLN A 57 -7.21 -2.08 11.53
CA GLN A 57 -8.45 -2.30 12.28
C GLN A 57 -8.80 -1.18 13.26
N SER A 58 -7.89 -0.23 13.50
CA SER A 58 -8.08 0.77 14.56
C SER A 58 -9.04 1.91 14.18
N SER A 59 -9.28 2.15 12.89
CA SER A 59 -10.22 3.14 12.40
C SER A 59 -10.70 2.79 10.99
N GLN A 60 -11.96 3.09 10.68
CA GLN A 60 -12.50 3.02 9.32
C GLN A 60 -11.59 3.70 8.29
N GLN A 61 -11.08 4.90 8.60
CA GLN A 61 -10.23 5.67 7.69
C GLN A 61 -8.92 4.93 7.33
N HIS A 62 -8.39 4.12 8.23
CA HIS A 62 -7.18 3.32 7.96
C HIS A 62 -7.48 2.19 6.98
N ALA A 63 -8.56 1.47 7.19
CA ALA A 63 -9.00 0.42 6.28
C ALA A 63 -9.37 0.97 4.89
N GLN A 64 -10.08 2.12 4.84
CA GLN A 64 -10.38 2.83 3.60
C GLN A 64 -9.12 3.23 2.85
N TRP A 65 -8.08 3.71 3.54
CA TRP A 65 -6.82 4.06 2.88
C TRP A 65 -6.18 2.83 2.22
N VAL A 66 -6.08 1.70 2.94
CA VAL A 66 -5.48 0.47 2.38
C VAL A 66 -6.31 -0.04 1.21
N TRP A 67 -7.64 0.07 1.29
CA TRP A 67 -8.56 -0.33 0.22
C TRP A 67 -8.39 0.53 -1.04
N HIS A 68 -8.41 1.85 -0.88
CA HIS A 68 -8.16 2.78 -1.98
C HIS A 68 -6.76 2.57 -2.58
N TYR A 69 -5.77 2.23 -1.77
CA TYR A 69 -4.41 1.95 -2.23
C TYR A 69 -4.37 0.66 -3.06
N ALA A 70 -5.00 -0.42 -2.59
CA ALA A 70 -5.10 -1.67 -3.34
C ALA A 70 -5.79 -1.48 -4.71
N LEU A 71 -6.88 -0.72 -4.75
CA LEU A 71 -7.56 -0.33 -5.99
C LEU A 71 -6.66 0.47 -6.92
N ALA A 72 -5.98 1.50 -6.40
CA ALA A 72 -5.11 2.34 -7.19
C ALA A 72 -3.91 1.56 -7.76
N LEU A 73 -3.35 0.63 -6.99
CA LEU A 73 -2.29 -0.28 -7.45
C LEU A 73 -2.77 -1.19 -8.58
N SER A 74 -3.99 -1.71 -8.47
CA SER A 74 -4.62 -2.52 -9.54
C SER A 74 -4.76 -1.69 -10.82
N MET A 75 -5.29 -0.47 -10.74
CA MET A 75 -5.41 0.43 -11.88
C MET A 75 -4.04 0.81 -12.49
N GLU A 76 -3.02 1.08 -11.66
CA GLU A 76 -1.67 1.36 -12.15
C GLU A 76 -1.04 0.14 -12.82
N TRP A 77 -1.26 -1.06 -12.29
CA TRP A 77 -0.79 -2.29 -12.93
C TRP A 77 -1.41 -2.47 -14.31
N GLN A 78 -2.74 -2.30 -14.42
CA GLN A 78 -3.45 -2.37 -15.69
C GLN A 78 -2.88 -1.33 -16.67
N TYR A 79 -2.80 -0.07 -16.25
CA TYR A 79 -2.29 1.01 -17.09
C TYR A 79 -0.87 0.73 -17.61
N ARG A 80 0.05 0.26 -16.74
CA ARG A 80 1.47 0.09 -17.08
C ARG A 80 1.76 -1.15 -17.90
N PHE A 81 1.04 -2.26 -17.68
CA PHE A 81 1.45 -3.57 -18.18
C PHE A 81 0.44 -4.26 -19.11
N MET A 82 -0.82 -3.84 -19.12
CA MET A 82 -1.90 -4.50 -19.87
C MET A 82 -1.70 -4.49 -21.39
N ASP A 83 -0.98 -3.53 -21.93
CA ASP A 83 -0.76 -3.46 -23.39
C ASP A 83 0.57 -4.10 -23.82
N ILE A 84 1.29 -4.79 -22.93
CA ILE A 84 2.60 -5.37 -23.24
C ILE A 84 2.43 -6.84 -23.64
N PRO A 85 2.71 -7.22 -24.90
CA PRO A 85 2.61 -8.60 -25.37
C PRO A 85 3.47 -9.55 -24.51
N GLY A 86 2.89 -10.68 -24.07
CA GLY A 86 3.60 -11.71 -23.28
C GLY A 86 3.65 -11.47 -21.76
N ILE A 87 3.38 -10.25 -21.26
CA ILE A 87 3.35 -9.97 -19.80
C ILE A 87 2.08 -10.51 -19.13
N TRP A 88 0.96 -10.57 -19.87
CA TRP A 88 -0.30 -11.13 -19.38
C TRP A 88 -0.18 -12.55 -18.84
N VAL A 89 0.68 -13.39 -19.46
CA VAL A 89 0.84 -14.80 -19.10
C VAL A 89 1.63 -14.98 -17.79
N LEU A 90 2.46 -14.00 -17.41
CA LEU A 90 3.25 -14.04 -16.18
C LEU A 90 2.49 -13.52 -14.95
N ASN A 91 1.36 -12.84 -15.14
CA ASN A 91 0.66 -12.10 -14.08
C ASN A 91 -0.88 -12.22 -14.16
N SER A 92 -1.42 -13.20 -14.91
CA SER A 92 -2.83 -13.61 -14.83
C SER A 92 -3.12 -14.22 -13.46
N ASN A 93 -3.18 -13.35 -12.46
CA ASN A 93 -3.39 -13.66 -11.06
C ASN A 93 -4.87 -14.00 -10.89
N GLU A 94 -5.23 -15.29 -10.90
CA GLU A 94 -6.51 -15.75 -10.37
C GLU A 94 -6.80 -15.11 -9.00
N LYS A 95 -5.77 -14.92 -8.18
CA LYS A 95 -5.84 -14.18 -6.90
C LYS A 95 -6.24 -12.71 -7.02
N MET A 96 -5.89 -12.02 -8.11
CA MET A 96 -6.29 -10.63 -8.35
C MET A 96 -7.74 -10.53 -8.80
N ILE A 97 -8.20 -11.50 -9.57
CA ILE A 97 -9.60 -11.63 -9.96
C ILE A 97 -10.43 -12.00 -8.73
N GLU A 98 -10.01 -13.00 -7.96
CA GLU A 98 -10.63 -13.41 -6.70
C GLU A 98 -10.71 -12.25 -5.71
N LEU A 99 -9.62 -11.50 -5.56
CA LEU A 99 -9.59 -10.31 -4.73
C LEU A 99 -10.51 -9.20 -5.25
N ASN A 100 -10.48 -8.87 -6.55
CA ASN A 100 -11.40 -7.89 -7.13
C ASN A 100 -12.86 -8.29 -6.88
N ASN A 101 -13.16 -9.58 -6.87
CA ASN A 101 -14.48 -10.11 -6.53
C ASN A 101 -14.79 -10.00 -5.03
N GLN A 102 -13.77 -10.00 -4.16
CA GLN A 102 -13.91 -9.77 -2.70
C GLN A 102 -14.00 -8.28 -2.33
N LEU A 103 -13.51 -7.35 -3.18
CA LEU A 103 -13.48 -5.92 -2.87
C LEU A 103 -14.86 -5.35 -2.49
N PRO A 104 -15.98 -5.68 -3.16
CA PRO A 104 -17.29 -5.18 -2.75
C PRO A 104 -17.69 -5.62 -1.33
N ALA A 105 -17.44 -6.88 -0.97
CA ALA A 105 -17.75 -7.40 0.38
C ALA A 105 -16.85 -6.73 1.45
N LEU A 106 -15.58 -6.49 1.12
CA LEU A 106 -14.65 -5.77 1.97
C LEU A 106 -15.08 -4.30 2.17
N THR A 107 -15.56 -3.63 1.12
CA THR A 107 -16.09 -2.26 1.20
C THR A 107 -17.29 -2.19 2.15
N VAL A 108 -18.26 -3.11 2.03
CA VAL A 108 -19.42 -3.13 2.94
C VAL A 108 -19.00 -3.30 4.39
N TYR A 109 -18.03 -4.18 4.67
CA TYR A 109 -17.51 -4.36 6.03
C TYR A 109 -16.89 -3.07 6.59
N VAL A 110 -16.01 -2.43 5.81
CA VAL A 110 -15.33 -1.20 6.22
C VAL A 110 -16.33 -0.06 6.48
N GLU A 111 -17.33 0.10 5.61
CA GLU A 111 -18.29 1.19 5.70
C GLU A 111 -19.34 0.99 6.82
N THR A 112 -19.67 -0.26 7.17
CA THR A 112 -20.81 -0.54 8.07
C THR A 112 -20.42 -1.11 9.43
N GLN A 113 -19.27 -1.77 9.55
CA GLN A 113 -18.87 -2.51 10.77
C GLN A 113 -17.66 -1.90 11.48
N MET A 114 -16.94 -0.98 10.85
CA MET A 114 -15.77 -0.34 11.45
C MET A 114 -16.14 1.03 12.01
N GLU A 115 -15.76 1.25 13.27
CA GLU A 115 -15.87 2.56 13.89
C GLU A 115 -14.84 3.52 13.28
N ASP A 116 -15.28 4.72 12.88
CA ASP A 116 -14.37 5.80 12.51
C ASP A 116 -13.83 6.48 13.77
N LYS A 117 -12.56 6.23 14.08
CA LYS A 117 -11.83 6.86 15.21
C LYS A 117 -10.94 8.01 14.74
N GLY A 118 -11.13 8.46 13.51
CA GLY A 118 -10.31 9.48 12.87
C GLY A 118 -8.98 8.93 12.35
N TRP A 119 -8.22 9.81 11.69
CA TRP A 119 -6.91 9.48 11.15
C TRP A 119 -5.84 9.42 12.24
N ARG A 120 -4.97 8.43 12.11
CA ARG A 120 -3.73 8.28 12.89
C ARG A 120 -2.65 7.80 11.94
N ASN A 121 -1.48 8.40 12.04
CA ASN A 121 -0.35 8.04 11.18
C ASN A 121 -0.06 6.53 11.22
N PRO A 122 0.12 5.88 10.05
CA PRO A 122 0.47 4.48 9.95
C PRO A 122 1.81 4.16 10.62
N PRO A 123 2.09 2.86 10.85
CA PRO A 123 3.42 2.40 11.23
C PRO A 123 4.47 2.91 10.22
N ARG A 124 5.51 3.55 10.74
CA ARG A 124 6.66 3.99 9.94
C ARG A 124 7.38 2.78 9.32
N CYS A 125 8.14 3.04 8.26
CA CYS A 125 8.96 2.05 7.57
C CYS A 125 9.80 1.21 8.58
N ILE A 126 9.98 -0.06 8.24
CA ILE A 126 10.59 -1.05 9.15
C ILE A 126 12.00 -0.63 9.60
N PRO A 127 12.92 -0.23 8.71
CA PRO A 127 14.30 0.03 9.10
C PRO A 127 14.40 1.28 9.97
N LYS A 128 14.95 1.13 11.18
CA LYS A 128 15.02 2.21 12.18
C LYS A 128 15.73 3.47 11.65
N LYS A 129 16.76 3.30 10.81
CA LYS A 129 17.57 4.42 10.27
C LYS A 129 16.79 5.43 9.42
N TYR A 130 15.64 5.05 8.86
CA TYR A 130 14.81 5.93 8.05
C TYR A 130 13.60 6.49 8.80
N LYS A 131 13.44 6.16 10.09
CA LYS A 131 12.32 6.65 10.89
C LYS A 131 12.58 8.10 11.32
N ARG A 132 11.89 9.06 10.70
CA ARG A 132 11.94 10.47 11.13
C ARG A 132 11.28 10.66 12.50
N LYS A 133 11.78 11.61 13.29
CA LYS A 133 11.15 12.01 14.56
C LYS A 133 9.81 12.66 14.28
N TYR A 134 8.84 12.50 15.18
CA TYR A 134 7.57 13.22 15.09
C TYR A 134 7.78 14.65 15.58
N GLU A 135 8.29 15.50 14.70
CA GLU A 135 8.44 16.93 14.97
C GLU A 135 7.33 17.66 14.21
N GLY A 136 6.28 18.07 14.94
CA GLY A 136 5.15 18.83 14.39
C GLY A 136 4.33 18.13 13.32
N LYS A 137 3.41 18.90 12.70
CA LYS A 137 2.74 18.52 11.46
C LYS A 137 3.65 18.89 10.29
N THR A 138 3.97 17.92 9.45
CA THR A 138 4.76 18.08 8.23
C THR A 138 3.89 17.77 7.02
N GLU A 139 4.21 18.39 5.88
CA GLU A 139 3.56 18.12 4.60
C GLU A 139 4.65 17.82 3.54
N PRO A 140 4.77 16.58 3.04
CA PRO A 140 3.98 15.41 3.43
C PRO A 140 4.30 14.94 4.86
N SER A 141 3.45 14.07 5.39
CA SER A 141 3.55 13.59 6.76
C SER A 141 4.88 12.87 7.08
N ASN A 142 5.26 12.86 8.36
CA ASN A 142 6.50 12.21 8.82
C ASN A 142 6.59 10.70 8.51
N HIS A 143 5.45 10.02 8.39
CA HIS A 143 5.43 8.60 8.00
C HIS A 143 5.72 8.45 6.50
N VAL A 144 5.15 9.30 5.65
CA VAL A 144 5.48 9.36 4.22
C VAL A 144 6.96 9.67 4.02
N LEU A 145 7.49 10.68 4.70
CA LEU A 145 8.91 11.02 4.62
C LEU A 145 9.80 9.84 5.01
N SER A 146 9.45 9.09 6.05
CA SER A 146 10.19 7.90 6.47
C SER A 146 10.19 6.80 5.38
N TYR A 147 9.07 6.59 4.68
CA TYR A 147 9.00 5.64 3.57
C TYR A 147 9.74 6.15 2.34
N ARG A 148 9.63 7.43 1.98
CA ARG A 148 10.37 8.03 0.86
C ARG A 148 11.88 7.93 1.06
N ASP A 149 12.37 8.20 2.27
CA ASP A 149 13.79 8.07 2.61
C ASP A 149 14.27 6.61 2.48
N PHE A 150 13.46 5.64 2.93
CA PHE A 150 13.73 4.22 2.68
C PHE A 150 13.75 3.89 1.18
N TYR A 151 12.74 4.38 0.45
CA TYR A 151 12.53 4.07 -0.97
C TYR A 151 13.66 4.58 -1.85
N LYS A 152 14.16 5.80 -1.60
CA LYS A 152 15.34 6.40 -2.27
C LYS A 152 16.58 5.51 -2.23
N ASN A 153 16.70 4.67 -1.21
CA ASN A 153 17.84 3.79 -1.00
C ASN A 153 17.63 2.38 -1.57
N LEU A 154 16.52 2.13 -2.28
CA LEU A 154 16.29 0.86 -2.97
C LEU A 154 16.97 0.87 -4.35
N PRO A 155 17.67 -0.20 -4.73
CA PRO A 155 18.30 -0.29 -6.05
C PRO A 155 17.28 -0.57 -7.16
N ASN A 156 17.64 -0.23 -8.40
CA ASN A 156 16.98 -0.65 -9.63
C ASN A 156 15.49 -0.26 -9.71
N LEU A 157 15.11 0.93 -9.25
CA LEU A 157 13.75 1.46 -9.37
C LEU A 157 13.43 1.85 -10.82
N GLN A 158 12.28 1.39 -11.34
CA GLN A 158 11.85 1.64 -12.71
C GLN A 158 10.35 2.02 -12.80
N TRP A 159 10.04 2.84 -13.80
CA TRP A 159 8.68 3.27 -14.13
C TRP A 159 8.51 3.31 -15.66
N THR A 160 7.81 2.31 -16.22
CA THR A 160 7.74 2.10 -17.69
C THR A 160 6.77 3.07 -18.38
N LYS A 161 5.64 3.40 -17.74
CA LYS A 161 4.63 4.34 -18.27
C LYS A 161 4.34 5.53 -17.34
N ARG A 162 5.22 5.79 -16.38
CA ARG A 162 5.12 6.92 -15.44
C ARG A 162 6.47 7.63 -15.36
N GLY A 163 6.44 8.93 -15.08
CA GLY A 163 7.64 9.67 -14.73
C GLY A 163 8.15 9.25 -13.35
N VAL A 164 9.46 9.35 -13.14
CA VAL A 164 10.06 9.15 -11.81
C VAL A 164 9.48 10.21 -10.86
N PRO A 165 9.05 9.85 -9.63
CA PRO A 165 8.51 10.82 -8.70
C PRO A 165 9.51 11.93 -8.36
N SER A 166 9.05 13.19 -8.35
CA SER A 166 9.91 14.35 -8.12
C SER A 166 10.65 14.30 -6.79
N TRP A 167 9.99 13.75 -5.75
CA TRP A 167 10.57 13.60 -4.41
C TRP A 167 11.77 12.66 -4.38
N LEU A 168 11.94 11.77 -5.37
CA LEU A 168 13.09 10.87 -5.46
C LEU A 168 14.38 11.64 -5.77
N HIS A 169 14.28 12.73 -6.52
CA HIS A 169 15.40 13.60 -6.89
C HIS A 169 15.64 14.74 -5.89
N SER A 170 14.67 15.04 -5.04
CA SER A 170 14.84 16.06 -4.00
C SER A 170 15.86 15.59 -2.97
N SER A 171 17.06 16.18 -3.00
CA SER A 171 17.95 16.19 -1.86
C SER A 171 17.22 16.91 -0.73
N VAL A 172 16.95 16.20 0.36
CA VAL A 172 16.39 16.80 1.56
C VAL A 172 17.47 17.74 2.10
N THR A 173 17.36 19.04 1.82
CA THR A 173 18.08 20.04 2.59
C THR A 173 17.59 19.93 4.03
N ALA A 174 18.50 19.49 4.89
CA ALA A 174 18.31 19.41 6.33
C ALA A 174 18.08 20.80 6.93
#